data_AF-A0A2M7A8P5-F1
#
_entry.id   AF-A0A2M7A8P5-F1
#
_cell.length_a   1.000
_cell.length_b   1.000
_cell.length_c   1.000
_cell.angle_alpha   90.00
_cell.angle_beta   90.00
_cell.angle_gamma   90.00
#
_symmetry.space_group_name_H-M   'P 1'
#
loop_
_entity.id
_entity.type
_entity.pdbx_description
1 polymer ?
#
loop_
_entity_poly.entity_id
_entity_poly.type
_entity_poly.pdbx_seq_one_letter_code
_entity_poly.pdbx_strand_id
1 'polypeptide(L)'
;VTLFFTIIVFTGLTRVVAQAGMAYGRPPVAVPAATLSALGTNTVGRNGLAALGLTFTWGGDVRTSVMASAANGVRLSESSQLRRRWVYLSLVLASVAALAGSTVSYIALACKEGGVTLGGWATHGLTQANVGWVTNAMNTPSEMRVDRFAFMGVGAGTYFLLSFLRDRFFWFPIHPIGLALGLAGPFLWNWFPIFVAWAFKIVVLRYWGNKGYSQTSPFFLGLILGNFVSAGLWLILSAATGIPGRSFTGG
;
A
#
# COMPACT_ATOMS: atom_id res chain seq x y z
N VAL A 1 -10.33 8.84 -17.66
CA VAL A 1 -10.82 7.58 -17.03
C VAL A 1 -9.85 7.07 -15.97
N THR A 2 -8.56 6.88 -16.26
CA THR A 2 -7.56 6.40 -15.27
C THR A 2 -7.53 7.23 -13.99
N LEU A 3 -7.43 8.56 -14.10
CA LEU A 3 -7.43 9.47 -12.95
C LEU A 3 -8.71 9.40 -12.10
N PHE A 4 -9.85 9.10 -12.72
CA PHE A 4 -11.11 8.94 -11.99
C PHE A 4 -11.07 7.70 -11.09
N PHE A 5 -10.64 6.56 -11.63
CA PHE A 5 -10.43 5.35 -10.83
C PHE A 5 -9.34 5.53 -9.77
N THR A 6 -8.26 6.27 -10.09
CA THR A 6 -7.23 6.65 -9.11
C THR A 6 -7.83 7.33 -7.88
N ILE A 7 -8.64 8.35 -8.07
CA ILE A 7 -9.23 9.14 -6.97
C ILE A 7 -10.13 8.25 -6.11
N ILE A 8 -10.96 7.41 -6.73
CA ILE A 8 -11.86 6.49 -6.01
C ILE A 8 -11.07 5.50 -5.16
N VAL A 9 -10.09 4.83 -5.78
CA VAL A 9 -9.28 3.80 -5.12
C VAL A 9 -8.46 4.39 -3.97
N PHE A 10 -7.80 5.52 -4.16
CA PHE A 10 -7.00 6.14 -3.10
C PHE A 10 -7.84 6.75 -1.98
N THR A 11 -9.01 7.28 -2.28
CA THR A 11 -9.93 7.76 -1.24
C THR A 11 -10.46 6.60 -0.41
N GLY A 12 -10.87 5.50 -1.06
CA GLY A 12 -11.30 4.28 -0.37
C GLY A 12 -10.20 3.69 0.50
N LEU A 13 -8.98 3.57 -0.05
CA LEU A 13 -7.82 3.09 0.69
C LEU A 13 -7.51 3.99 1.89
N THR A 14 -7.53 5.32 1.71
CA THR A 14 -7.28 6.28 2.79
C THR A 14 -8.31 6.14 3.91
N ARG A 15 -9.59 5.98 3.57
CA ARG A 15 -10.65 5.75 4.57
C ARG A 15 -10.42 4.46 5.34
N VAL A 16 -10.07 3.39 4.65
CA VAL A 16 -9.81 2.09 5.29
C VAL A 16 -8.58 2.15 6.20
N VAL A 17 -7.49 2.80 5.75
CA VAL A 17 -6.29 3.02 6.56
C VAL A 17 -6.62 3.85 7.81
N ALA A 18 -7.39 4.93 7.67
CA ALA A 18 -7.80 5.79 8.77
C ALA A 18 -8.72 5.07 9.77
N GLN A 19 -9.63 4.22 9.30
CA GLN A 19 -10.56 3.46 10.15
C GLN A 19 -9.89 2.29 10.88
N ALA A 20 -8.98 1.58 10.22
CA ALA A 20 -8.30 0.42 10.80
C ALA A 20 -7.00 0.78 11.55
N GLY A 21 -6.49 2.00 11.38
CA GLY A 21 -5.22 2.44 11.98
C GLY A 21 -4.01 1.66 11.43
N MET A 22 -4.06 1.24 10.17
CA MET A 22 -3.02 0.40 9.58
C MET A 22 -1.83 1.23 9.11
N ALA A 23 -0.62 0.70 9.26
CA ALA A 23 0.61 1.40 8.88
C ALA A 23 0.74 1.58 7.36
N TYR A 24 0.20 0.65 6.57
CA TYR A 24 0.24 0.67 5.11
C TYR A 24 -0.91 -0.16 4.54
N GLY A 25 -1.24 0.01 3.27
CA GLY A 25 -2.29 -0.73 2.60
C GLY A 25 -2.13 -0.67 1.10
N ARG A 26 -2.28 -1.82 0.42
CA ARG A 26 -2.20 -1.92 -1.03
C ARG A 26 -3.63 -1.90 -1.62
N PRO A 27 -3.87 -1.16 -2.72
CA PRO A 27 -5.12 -1.25 -3.45
C PRO A 27 -5.46 -2.69 -3.86
N PRO A 28 -6.68 -3.19 -3.60
CA PRO A 28 -7.09 -4.52 -4.04
C PRO A 28 -7.29 -4.61 -5.56
N VAL A 29 -7.54 -3.46 -6.21
CA VAL A 29 -7.70 -3.35 -7.66
C VAL A 29 -6.68 -2.36 -8.19
N ALA A 30 -5.87 -2.80 -9.15
CA ALA A 30 -4.95 -1.92 -9.86
C ALA A 30 -5.73 -0.97 -10.79
N VAL A 31 -5.47 0.33 -10.67
CA VAL A 31 -6.14 1.37 -11.47
C VAL A 31 -6.02 1.16 -12.99
N PRO A 32 -4.85 0.75 -13.54
CA PRO A 32 -4.75 0.48 -14.98
C PRO A 32 -5.61 -0.70 -15.42
N ALA A 33 -5.77 -1.71 -14.56
CA ALA A 33 -6.62 -2.86 -14.83
C ALA A 33 -8.11 -2.48 -14.79
N ALA A 34 -8.52 -1.60 -13.88
CA ALA A 34 -9.88 -1.06 -13.85
C ALA A 34 -10.17 -0.22 -15.10
N THR A 35 -9.23 0.62 -15.51
CA THR A 35 -9.35 1.46 -16.72
C THR A 35 -9.46 0.60 -17.98
N LEU A 36 -8.61 -0.43 -18.11
CA LEU A 36 -8.66 -1.36 -19.22
C LEU A 36 -9.97 -2.16 -19.23
N SER A 37 -10.47 -2.57 -18.07
CA SER A 37 -11.74 -3.30 -17.97
C SER A 37 -12.94 -2.43 -18.35
N ALA A 38 -12.88 -1.12 -18.08
CA ALA A 38 -13.92 -0.15 -18.41
C ALA A 38 -13.99 0.19 -19.90
N LEU A 39 -12.83 0.31 -20.55
CA LEU A 39 -12.75 0.77 -21.93
C LEU A 39 -12.64 -0.40 -22.93
N GLY A 40 -11.97 -1.48 -22.54
CA GLY A 40 -11.56 -2.56 -23.45
C GLY A 40 -10.22 -2.26 -24.11
N THR A 41 -9.58 -3.29 -24.66
CA THR A 41 -8.25 -3.19 -25.30
C THR A 41 -8.31 -2.42 -26.62
N ASN A 42 -9.42 -2.53 -27.35
CA ASN A 42 -9.57 -1.96 -28.69
C ASN A 42 -9.63 -0.43 -28.67
N THR A 43 -10.37 0.15 -27.72
CA THR A 43 -10.50 1.61 -27.57
C THR A 43 -9.25 2.24 -26.94
N VAL A 44 -8.55 1.50 -26.08
CA VAL A 44 -7.29 1.96 -25.46
C VAL A 44 -6.15 1.95 -26.47
N GLY A 45 -6.15 0.97 -27.39
CA GLY A 45 -5.12 0.81 -28.41
C GLY A 45 -3.75 0.41 -27.85
N ARG A 46 -2.82 -0.01 -28.74
CA ARG A 46 -1.49 -0.52 -28.33
C ARG A 46 -0.66 0.52 -27.57
N ASN A 47 -0.68 1.78 -28.02
CA ASN A 47 0.03 2.86 -27.35
C ASN A 47 -0.57 3.17 -25.97
N GLY A 48 -1.90 3.12 -25.84
CA GLY A 48 -2.58 3.29 -24.56
C GLY A 48 -2.28 2.15 -23.59
N LEU A 49 -2.19 0.91 -24.08
CA LEU A 49 -1.80 -0.25 -23.27
C LEU A 49 -0.38 -0.12 -22.72
N ALA A 50 0.57 0.34 -23.54
CA ALA A 50 1.93 0.64 -23.09
C ALA A 50 1.95 1.74 -22.02
N ALA A 51 1.19 2.83 -22.23
CA ALA A 51 1.04 3.89 -21.23
C ALA A 51 0.41 3.39 -19.92
N LEU A 52 -0.62 2.53 -20.00
CA LEU A 52 -1.24 1.91 -18.82
C LEU A 52 -0.25 1.03 -18.05
N GLY A 53 0.62 0.29 -18.75
CA GLY A 53 1.71 -0.47 -18.12
C GLY A 53 2.64 0.38 -17.27
N LEU A 54 3.03 1.56 -17.77
CA LEU A 54 3.86 2.52 -17.01
C LEU A 54 3.12 3.06 -15.78
N THR A 55 1.81 3.26 -15.88
CA THR A 55 1.00 3.73 -14.74
C THR A 55 0.79 2.68 -13.65
N PHE A 56 1.10 1.41 -13.88
CA PHE A 56 0.92 0.36 -12.88
C PHE A 56 1.82 0.54 -11.65
N THR A 57 3.00 1.12 -11.85
CA THR A 57 3.97 1.44 -10.78
C THR A 57 3.36 2.29 -9.67
N TRP A 58 2.60 3.33 -10.01
CA TRP A 58 1.96 4.23 -9.05
C TRP A 58 0.45 3.98 -8.88
N GLY A 59 -0.20 3.24 -9.77
CA GLY A 59 -1.64 2.97 -9.74
C GLY A 59 -2.04 1.58 -9.24
N GLY A 60 -1.10 0.66 -9.03
CA GLY A 60 -1.40 -0.76 -8.71
C GLY A 60 -0.63 -1.37 -7.54
N ASP A 61 0.53 -0.83 -7.17
CA ASP A 61 1.38 -1.41 -6.12
C ASP A 61 1.85 -0.39 -5.07
N VAL A 62 1.11 0.69 -4.90
CA VAL A 62 1.40 1.69 -3.85
C VAL A 62 1.03 1.10 -2.49
N ARG A 63 2.05 0.79 -1.67
CA ARG A 63 1.87 0.28 -0.30
C ARG A 63 1.58 1.42 0.69
N THR A 64 2.13 2.60 0.48
CA THR A 64 1.91 3.79 1.32
C THR A 64 1.42 4.95 0.46
N SER A 65 0.18 5.38 0.67
CA SER A 65 -0.38 6.52 -0.08
C SER A 65 -0.08 7.84 0.64
N VAL A 66 0.38 8.84 -0.12
CA VAL A 66 0.62 10.20 0.39
C VAL A 66 -0.68 10.79 0.97
N MET A 67 -1.83 10.43 0.40
CA MET A 67 -3.15 10.84 0.89
C MET A 67 -3.44 10.31 2.31
N ALA A 68 -3.10 9.05 2.60
CA ALA A 68 -3.24 8.50 3.96
C ALA A 68 -2.27 9.16 4.95
N SER A 69 -1.02 9.39 4.55
CA SER A 69 -0.05 10.11 5.37
C SER A 69 -0.50 11.55 5.65
N ALA A 70 -1.07 12.24 4.66
CA ALA A 70 -1.62 13.58 4.82
C ALA A 70 -2.82 13.61 5.76
N ALA A 71 -3.74 12.64 5.67
CA ALA A 71 -4.88 12.52 6.57
C ALA A 71 -4.43 12.35 8.04
N ASN A 72 -3.44 11.48 8.27
CA ASN A 72 -2.86 11.27 9.59
C ASN A 72 -2.10 12.53 10.08
N GLY A 73 -1.37 13.20 9.20
CA GLY A 73 -0.66 14.44 9.52
C GLY A 73 -1.60 15.58 9.94
N VAL A 74 -2.74 15.74 9.27
CA VAL A 74 -3.76 16.72 9.66
C VAL A 74 -4.31 16.40 11.05
N ARG A 75 -4.62 15.12 11.33
CA ARG A 75 -5.09 14.70 12.65
C ARG A 75 -4.07 14.97 13.76
N LEU A 76 -2.78 14.73 13.48
CA LEU A 76 -1.69 15.02 14.42
C LEU A 76 -1.54 16.54 14.66
N SER A 77 -1.80 17.37 13.63
CA SER A 77 -1.74 18.81 13.78
C SER A 77 -2.81 19.36 14.75
N GLU A 78 -3.98 18.73 14.80
CA GLU A 78 -5.07 19.08 15.72
C GLU A 78 -4.70 18.77 17.18
N SER A 79 -4.09 17.61 17.45
CA SER A 79 -3.73 17.21 18.82
C SER A 79 -2.54 18.00 19.37
N SER A 80 -1.62 18.44 18.50
CA SER A 80 -0.34 19.03 18.90
C SER A 80 -0.27 20.55 18.72
N GLN A 81 -1.40 21.22 18.40
CA GLN A 81 -1.47 22.68 18.13
C GLN A 81 -0.49 23.15 17.03
N LEU A 82 -0.09 22.26 16.12
CA LEU A 82 0.84 22.58 15.04
C LEU A 82 0.08 23.32 13.93
N ARG A 83 0.69 24.35 13.35
CA ARG A 83 0.08 25.05 12.21
C ARG A 83 -0.02 24.10 11.01
N ARG A 84 -1.26 23.83 10.56
CA ARG A 84 -1.59 22.94 9.44
C ARG A 84 -0.73 23.16 8.18
N ARG A 85 -0.40 24.43 7.88
CA ARG A 85 0.44 24.81 6.72
C ARG A 85 1.84 24.20 6.78
N TRP A 86 2.46 24.13 7.96
CA TRP A 86 3.83 23.63 8.12
C TRP A 86 3.84 22.11 8.05
N VAL A 87 2.86 21.44 8.64
CA VAL A 87 2.70 19.99 8.51
C VAL A 87 2.52 19.58 7.05
N TYR A 88 1.67 20.30 6.32
CA TYR A 88 1.47 20.08 4.88
C TYR A 88 2.76 20.32 4.07
N LEU A 89 3.44 21.46 4.29
CA LEU A 89 4.69 21.78 3.60
C LEU A 89 5.77 20.74 3.89
N SER A 90 5.94 20.32 5.13
CA SER A 90 6.89 19.26 5.51
C SER A 90 6.58 17.95 4.80
N LEU A 91 5.30 17.58 4.69
CA LEU A 91 4.88 16.34 4.03
C LEU A 91 5.11 16.38 2.52
N VAL A 92 4.85 17.53 1.88
CA VAL A 92 5.15 17.75 0.46
C VAL A 92 6.66 17.72 0.22
N LEU A 93 7.44 18.48 1.00
CA LEU A 93 8.90 18.53 0.86
C LEU A 93 9.52 17.15 1.10
N ALA A 94 9.09 16.42 2.13
CA ALA A 94 9.55 15.07 2.39
C ALA A 94 9.20 14.11 1.24
N SER A 95 8.00 14.21 0.67
CA SER A 95 7.59 13.37 -0.46
C SER A 95 8.42 13.66 -1.72
N VAL A 96 8.68 14.94 -2.02
CA VAL A 96 9.50 15.35 -3.17
C VAL A 96 10.95 14.94 -2.98
N ALA A 97 11.51 15.16 -1.79
CA ALA A 97 12.88 14.74 -1.47
C ALA A 97 13.04 13.22 -1.52
N ALA A 98 12.06 12.46 -1.01
CA ALA A 98 12.05 11.00 -1.09
C ALA A 98 11.96 10.50 -2.54
N LEU A 99 11.10 11.10 -3.37
CA LEU A 99 10.99 10.76 -4.79
C LEU A 99 12.29 11.07 -5.54
N ALA A 100 12.86 12.26 -5.35
CA ALA A 100 14.10 12.66 -6.01
C ALA A 100 15.28 11.78 -5.56
N GLY A 101 15.44 11.60 -4.24
CA GLY A 101 16.49 10.75 -3.67
C GLY A 101 16.37 9.31 -4.15
N SER A 102 15.17 8.73 -4.08
CA SER A 102 14.91 7.37 -4.58
C SER A 102 15.24 7.25 -6.07
N THR A 103 14.85 8.22 -6.90
CA THR A 103 15.09 8.17 -8.34
C THR A 103 16.58 8.24 -8.67
N VAL A 104 17.31 9.17 -8.05
CA VAL A 104 18.75 9.35 -8.27
C VAL A 104 19.53 8.12 -7.81
N SER A 105 19.24 7.62 -6.59
CA SER A 105 19.89 6.42 -6.06
C SER A 105 19.65 5.20 -6.96
N TYR A 106 18.42 5.02 -7.44
CA TYR A 106 18.07 3.88 -8.28
C TYR A 106 18.75 3.93 -9.65
N ILE A 107 18.79 5.12 -10.29
CA ILE A 107 19.50 5.29 -11.56
C ILE A 107 21.00 5.06 -11.38
N ALA A 108 21.60 5.58 -10.31
CA ALA A 108 23.02 5.38 -10.03
C ALA A 108 23.37 3.90 -9.82
N LEU A 109 22.55 3.18 -9.06
CA LEU A 109 22.68 1.73 -8.85
C LEU A 109 22.50 0.96 -10.16
N ALA A 110 21.48 1.31 -10.96
CA ALA A 110 21.19 0.65 -12.23
C ALA A 110 22.31 0.87 -13.26
N CYS A 111 22.95 2.04 -13.28
CA CYS A 111 24.10 2.30 -14.14
C CYS A 111 25.37 1.55 -13.68
N LYS A 112 25.55 1.33 -12.37
CA LYS A 112 26.74 0.69 -11.82
C LYS A 112 26.70 -0.84 -11.90
N GLU A 113 25.59 -1.45 -11.50
CA GLU A 113 25.46 -2.90 -11.36
C GLU A 113 24.68 -3.53 -12.52
N GLY A 114 23.99 -2.71 -13.32
CA GLY A 114 23.06 -3.13 -14.36
C GLY A 114 21.65 -3.30 -13.80
N GLY A 115 20.65 -2.63 -14.37
CA GLY A 115 19.27 -2.65 -13.83
C GLY A 115 18.63 -4.04 -13.68
N VAL A 116 19.13 -5.04 -14.42
CA VAL A 116 18.65 -6.44 -14.39
C VAL A 116 19.22 -7.23 -13.21
N THR A 117 20.40 -6.87 -12.69
CA THR A 117 21.07 -7.59 -11.59
C THR A 117 20.57 -7.18 -10.22
N LEU A 118 19.97 -5.98 -10.10
CA LEU A 118 19.52 -5.39 -8.84
C LEU A 118 18.42 -6.19 -8.11
N GLY A 119 17.74 -7.12 -8.77
CA GLY A 119 16.85 -8.12 -8.15
C GLY A 119 15.66 -7.57 -7.33
N GLY A 120 14.75 -8.48 -6.93
CA GLY A 120 13.62 -8.16 -6.05
C GLY A 120 12.35 -7.66 -6.74
N TRP A 121 11.34 -7.32 -5.93
CA TRP A 121 10.01 -6.96 -6.43
C TRP A 121 10.01 -5.70 -7.29
N ALA A 122 10.80 -4.68 -6.94
CA ALA A 122 10.77 -3.39 -7.64
C ALA A 122 11.41 -3.43 -9.04
N THR A 123 12.52 -4.16 -9.22
CA THR A 123 13.27 -4.21 -10.49
C THR A 123 12.84 -5.36 -11.40
N HIS A 124 12.48 -6.51 -10.83
CA HIS A 124 12.26 -7.75 -11.58
C HIS A 124 10.81 -8.22 -11.48
N GLY A 125 10.25 -8.30 -10.26
CA GLY A 125 8.89 -8.80 -10.06
C GLY A 125 7.81 -7.92 -10.72
N LEU A 126 7.83 -6.64 -10.42
CA LEU A 126 6.87 -5.65 -10.91
C LEU A 126 7.03 -5.39 -12.40
N THR A 127 8.26 -5.31 -12.90
CA THR A 127 8.52 -5.10 -14.34
C THR A 127 8.04 -6.29 -15.17
N GLN A 128 8.37 -7.53 -14.77
CA GLN A 128 7.88 -8.72 -15.46
C GLN A 128 6.36 -8.88 -15.37
N ALA A 129 5.77 -8.63 -14.19
CA ALA A 129 4.32 -8.66 -14.02
C ALA A 129 3.62 -7.63 -14.92
N ASN A 130 4.16 -6.41 -15.00
CA ASN A 130 3.58 -5.34 -15.83
C ASN A 130 3.74 -5.64 -17.32
N VAL A 131 4.93 -6.03 -17.77
CA VAL A 131 5.19 -6.37 -19.18
C VAL A 131 4.35 -7.59 -19.58
N GLY A 132 4.26 -8.62 -18.72
CA GLY A 132 3.40 -9.78 -18.94
C GLY A 132 1.92 -9.40 -19.01
N TRP A 133 1.46 -8.49 -18.16
CA TRP A 133 0.08 -7.99 -18.19
C TRP A 133 -0.22 -7.21 -19.49
N VAL A 134 0.68 -6.31 -19.91
CA VAL A 134 0.52 -5.54 -21.17
C VAL A 134 0.57 -6.46 -22.38
N THR A 135 1.53 -7.38 -22.45
CA THR A 135 1.65 -8.32 -23.58
C THR A 135 0.44 -9.24 -23.67
N ASN A 136 -0.08 -9.74 -22.55
CA ASN A 136 -1.33 -10.49 -22.53
C ASN A 136 -2.51 -9.63 -23.02
N ALA A 137 -2.62 -8.38 -22.55
CA ALA A 137 -3.68 -7.47 -23.01
C ALA A 137 -3.58 -7.13 -24.52
N MET A 138 -2.38 -7.14 -25.09
CA MET A 138 -2.17 -6.93 -26.54
C MET A 138 -2.51 -8.19 -27.36
N ASN A 139 -2.18 -9.38 -26.84
CA ASN A 139 -2.36 -10.65 -27.54
C ASN A 139 -3.77 -11.22 -27.36
N THR A 140 -4.47 -10.82 -26.30
CA THR A 140 -5.84 -11.23 -26.00
C THR A 140 -6.74 -10.00 -25.96
N PRO A 141 -7.14 -9.44 -27.13
CA PRO A 141 -8.06 -8.32 -27.16
C PRO A 141 -9.35 -8.68 -26.42
N SER A 142 -9.79 -7.78 -25.56
CA SER A 142 -11.04 -7.92 -24.82
C SER A 142 -11.84 -6.64 -24.93
N GLU A 143 -13.15 -6.79 -25.09
CA GLU A 143 -14.09 -5.68 -25.01
C GLU A 143 -14.30 -5.26 -23.54
N MET A 144 -15.24 -4.34 -23.32
CA MET A 144 -15.60 -3.92 -21.96
C MET A 144 -15.97 -5.14 -21.11
N ARG A 145 -15.29 -5.30 -19.99
CA ARG A 145 -15.42 -6.47 -19.10
C ARG A 145 -16.56 -6.27 -18.12
N VAL A 146 -17.79 -6.43 -18.60
CA VAL A 146 -19.02 -6.29 -17.79
C VAL A 146 -19.04 -7.28 -16.63
N ASP A 147 -18.48 -8.49 -16.82
CA ASP A 147 -18.28 -9.50 -15.79
C ASP A 147 -17.58 -8.93 -14.55
N ARG A 148 -16.49 -8.18 -14.75
CA ARG A 148 -15.71 -7.59 -13.66
C ARG A 148 -16.50 -6.52 -12.90
N PHE A 149 -17.29 -5.72 -13.60
CA PHE A 149 -18.16 -4.72 -12.96
C PHE A 149 -19.33 -5.37 -12.21
N ALA A 150 -19.87 -6.47 -12.71
CA ALA A 150 -20.89 -7.24 -12.00
C ALA A 150 -20.33 -7.80 -10.68
N PHE A 151 -19.16 -8.43 -10.69
CA PHE A 151 -18.50 -8.90 -9.47
C PHE A 151 -18.11 -7.74 -8.54
N MET A 152 -17.66 -6.61 -9.07
CA MET A 152 -17.41 -5.40 -8.28
C MET A 152 -18.70 -4.91 -7.60
N GLY A 153 -19.83 -4.94 -8.30
CA GLY A 153 -21.15 -4.61 -7.76
C GLY A 153 -21.59 -5.56 -6.65
N VAL A 154 -21.40 -6.87 -6.82
CA VAL A 154 -21.66 -7.87 -5.78
C VAL A 154 -20.78 -7.63 -4.55
N GLY A 155 -19.49 -7.36 -4.75
CA GLY A 155 -18.56 -7.04 -3.68
C GLY A 155 -18.94 -5.75 -2.93
N ALA A 156 -19.31 -4.70 -3.67
CA ALA A 156 -19.78 -3.43 -3.10
C ALA A 156 -21.10 -3.61 -2.33
N GLY A 157 -22.05 -4.37 -2.87
CA GLY A 157 -23.32 -4.69 -2.22
C GLY A 157 -23.11 -5.51 -0.95
N THR A 158 -22.23 -6.50 -0.98
CA THR A 158 -21.89 -7.31 0.20
C THR A 158 -21.21 -6.45 1.26
N TYR A 159 -20.26 -5.58 0.87
CA TYR A 159 -19.63 -4.64 1.78
C TYR A 159 -20.64 -3.69 2.42
N PHE A 160 -21.55 -3.11 1.62
CA PHE A 160 -22.59 -2.21 2.11
C PHE A 160 -23.56 -2.91 3.06
N LEU A 161 -24.00 -4.12 2.72
CA LEU A 161 -24.85 -4.94 3.57
C LEU A 161 -24.18 -5.23 4.91
N LEU A 162 -22.91 -5.63 4.90
CA LEU A 162 -22.14 -5.89 6.12
C LEU A 162 -21.92 -4.63 6.95
N SER A 163 -21.64 -3.49 6.31
CA SER A 163 -21.52 -2.21 7.00
C SER A 163 -22.84 -1.80 7.65
N PHE A 164 -23.95 -1.94 6.92
CA PHE A 164 -25.29 -1.62 7.43
C PHE A 164 -25.69 -2.52 8.60
N LEU A 165 -25.45 -3.83 8.48
CA LEU A 165 -25.71 -4.78 9.56
C LEU A 165 -24.85 -4.48 10.79
N ARG A 166 -23.59 -4.11 10.61
CA ARG A 166 -22.71 -3.72 11.72
C ARG A 166 -23.17 -2.44 12.41
N ASP A 167 -23.59 -1.43 11.64
CA ASP A 167 -24.08 -0.17 12.19
C ASP A 167 -25.41 -0.36 12.95
N ARG A 168 -26.23 -1.34 12.54
CA ARG A 168 -27.50 -1.68 13.20
C ARG A 168 -27.37 -2.64 14.37
N PHE A 169 -26.43 -3.60 14.30
CA PHE A 169 -26.23 -4.65 15.29
C PHE A 169 -24.81 -4.57 15.88
N PHE A 170 -24.69 -3.95 17.06
CA PHE A 170 -23.41 -3.77 17.77
C PHE A 170 -22.63 -5.06 18.05
N TRP A 171 -23.29 -6.23 18.07
CA TRP A 171 -22.67 -7.52 18.36
C TRP A 171 -22.17 -8.29 17.12
N PHE A 172 -22.34 -7.75 15.91
CA PHE A 172 -21.99 -8.49 14.70
C PHE A 172 -20.46 -8.67 14.55
N PRO A 173 -19.94 -9.91 14.51
CA PRO A 173 -18.50 -10.19 14.66
C PRO A 173 -17.69 -9.99 13.37
N ILE A 174 -18.34 -9.90 12.21
CA ILE A 174 -17.65 -9.85 10.91
C ILE A 174 -17.33 -8.40 10.56
N HIS A 175 -16.04 -8.07 10.53
CA HIS A 175 -15.60 -6.74 10.19
C HIS A 175 -15.50 -6.56 8.65
N PRO A 176 -16.20 -5.59 8.04
CA PRO A 176 -16.19 -5.38 6.58
C PRO A 176 -14.82 -5.00 6.00
N ILE A 177 -13.85 -4.65 6.85
CA ILE A 177 -12.48 -4.31 6.45
C ILE A 177 -11.71 -5.56 6.02
N GLY A 178 -11.97 -6.71 6.66
CA GLY A 178 -11.37 -7.98 6.26
C GLY A 178 -11.79 -8.39 4.83
N LEU A 179 -13.02 -8.05 4.42
CA LEU A 179 -13.50 -8.31 3.06
C LEU A 179 -12.84 -7.37 2.04
N ALA A 180 -12.59 -6.11 2.41
CA ALA A 180 -11.96 -5.13 1.52
C ALA A 180 -10.45 -5.37 1.33
N LEU A 181 -9.76 -5.94 2.32
CA LEU A 181 -8.30 -6.05 2.32
C LEU A 181 -7.74 -7.47 2.42
N GLY A 182 -8.57 -8.47 2.75
CA GLY A 182 -8.10 -9.83 3.04
C GLY A 182 -7.40 -10.53 1.87
N LEU A 183 -7.65 -10.08 0.64
CA LEU A 183 -7.02 -10.61 -0.58
C LEU A 183 -5.86 -9.75 -1.09
N ALA A 184 -5.55 -8.63 -0.44
CA ALA A 184 -4.39 -7.83 -0.83
C ALA A 184 -3.12 -8.60 -0.45
N GLY A 185 -2.18 -8.77 -1.40
CA GLY A 185 -0.95 -9.54 -1.21
C GLY A 185 -0.24 -9.32 0.13
N PRO A 186 -0.06 -8.06 0.61
CA PRO A 186 0.60 -7.83 1.89
C PRO A 186 -0.15 -8.38 3.11
N PHE A 187 -1.48 -8.51 3.07
CA PHE A 187 -2.24 -9.15 4.15
C PHE A 187 -1.98 -10.65 4.21
N LEU A 188 -1.84 -11.31 3.06
CA LEU A 188 -1.52 -12.73 2.99
C LEU A 188 -0.13 -13.07 3.52
N TRP A 189 0.80 -12.11 3.56
CA TRP A 189 2.14 -12.33 4.11
C TRP A 189 2.23 -11.92 5.58
N ASN A 190 1.38 -10.98 6.02
CA ASN A 190 1.44 -10.42 7.38
C ASN A 190 0.31 -10.89 8.29
N TRP A 191 -0.55 -11.82 7.85
CA TRP A 191 -1.68 -12.31 8.66
C TRP A 191 -1.23 -12.86 10.02
N PHE A 192 -0.11 -13.59 10.07
CA PHE A 192 0.39 -14.19 11.30
C PHE A 192 0.94 -13.14 12.28
N PRO A 193 1.83 -12.22 11.89
CA PRO A 193 2.21 -11.08 12.74
C PRO A 193 1.02 -10.25 13.23
N ILE A 194 0.02 -10.01 12.37
CA ILE A 194 -1.21 -9.29 12.74
C ILE A 194 -1.98 -10.07 13.81
N PHE A 195 -2.13 -11.38 13.64
CA PHE A 195 -2.78 -12.25 14.63
C PHE A 195 -2.06 -12.24 15.97
N VAL A 196 -0.73 -12.34 15.97
CA VAL A 196 0.10 -12.26 17.18
C VAL A 196 -0.07 -10.89 17.87
N ALA A 197 -0.01 -9.80 17.11
CA ALA A 197 -0.23 -8.45 17.64
C ALA A 197 -1.63 -8.29 18.26
N TRP A 198 -2.65 -8.86 17.62
CA TRP A 198 -4.02 -8.88 18.14
C TRP A 198 -4.14 -9.70 19.42
N ALA A 199 -3.52 -10.89 19.48
CA ALA A 199 -3.51 -11.73 20.68
C ALA A 199 -2.83 -11.02 21.87
N PHE A 200 -1.65 -10.42 21.66
CA PHE A 200 -0.97 -9.62 22.68
C PHE A 200 -1.83 -8.44 23.12
N LYS A 201 -2.49 -7.73 22.19
CA LYS A 201 -3.38 -6.61 22.51
C LYS A 201 -4.54 -7.05 23.42
N ILE A 202 -5.16 -8.20 23.14
CA ILE A 202 -6.24 -8.76 23.98
C ILE A 202 -5.71 -9.06 25.38
N VAL A 203 -4.56 -9.71 25.49
CA VAL A 203 -3.95 -10.04 26.79
C VAL A 203 -3.65 -8.77 27.58
N VAL A 204 -2.98 -7.79 26.98
CA VAL A 204 -2.64 -6.52 27.64
C VAL A 204 -3.89 -5.78 28.09
N LEU A 205 -4.91 -5.67 27.24
CA LEU A 205 -6.16 -4.99 27.60
C LEU A 205 -6.97 -5.73 28.66
N ARG A 206 -6.96 -7.08 28.65
CA ARG A 206 -7.72 -7.89 29.61
C ARG A 206 -7.11 -7.87 31.00
N TYR A 207 -5.78 -7.83 31.12
CA TYR A 207 -5.10 -7.89 32.42
C TYR A 207 -4.71 -6.51 32.97
N TRP A 208 -4.27 -5.56 32.14
CA TRP A 208 -3.78 -4.26 32.59
C TRP A 208 -4.65 -3.07 32.15
N GLY A 209 -5.74 -3.32 31.41
CA GLY A 209 -6.65 -2.28 30.94
C GLY A 209 -5.96 -1.22 30.08
N ASN A 210 -6.55 -0.03 30.03
CA ASN A 210 -6.04 1.08 29.20
C ASN A 210 -4.66 1.59 29.67
N LYS A 211 -4.36 1.53 30.97
CA LYS A 211 -3.05 1.93 31.51
C LYS A 211 -1.94 1.01 30.99
N GLY A 212 -2.17 -0.31 30.98
CA GLY A 212 -1.22 -1.27 30.41
C GLY A 212 -0.94 -1.07 28.93
N TYR A 213 -1.98 -0.71 28.16
CA TYR A 213 -1.81 -0.37 26.75
C TYR A 213 -0.89 0.84 26.56
N SER A 214 -1.09 1.90 27.34
CA SER A 214 -0.24 3.09 27.26
C SER A 214 1.22 2.83 27.66
N GLN A 215 1.46 1.92 28.62
CA GLN A 215 2.80 1.56 29.10
C GLN A 215 3.53 0.56 28.20
N THR A 216 2.81 -0.29 27.47
CA THR A 216 3.40 -1.26 26.53
C THR A 216 3.64 -0.67 25.14
N SER A 217 2.94 0.42 24.78
CA SER A 217 3.11 1.11 23.49
C SER A 217 4.58 1.51 23.19
N PRO A 218 5.36 2.11 24.12
CA PRO A 218 6.76 2.44 23.89
C PRO A 218 7.65 1.23 23.56
N PHE A 219 7.36 0.06 24.15
CA PHE A 219 8.12 -1.16 23.87
C PHE A 219 7.95 -1.63 22.42
N PHE A 220 6.70 -1.65 21.92
CA PHE A 220 6.44 -2.02 20.52
C PHE A 220 6.98 -0.98 19.53
N LEU A 221 6.90 0.31 19.88
CA LEU A 221 7.57 1.36 19.10
C LEU A 221 9.09 1.18 19.08
N GLY A 222 9.69 0.76 20.20
CA GLY A 222 11.10 0.41 20.31
C GLY A 222 11.49 -0.77 19.42
N LEU A 223 10.66 -1.82 19.35
CA LEU A 223 10.87 -2.95 18.42
C LEU A 223 10.84 -2.51 16.95
N ILE A 224 9.88 -1.66 16.59
CA ILE A 224 9.77 -1.11 15.23
C ILE A 224 11.01 -0.26 14.90
N LEU A 225 11.40 0.64 15.82
CA LEU A 225 12.61 1.46 15.67
C LEU A 225 13.87 0.60 15.57
N GLY A 226 13.98 -0.46 16.37
CA GLY A 226 15.10 -1.40 16.32
C GLY A 226 15.25 -2.07 14.96
N ASN A 227 14.14 -2.44 14.31
CA ASN A 227 14.17 -2.97 12.95
C ASN A 227 14.72 -1.96 11.93
N PHE A 228 14.28 -0.69 12.01
CA PHE A 228 14.79 0.37 11.14
C PHE A 228 16.26 0.70 11.41
N VAL A 229 16.69 0.74 12.67
CA VAL A 229 18.09 0.98 13.05
C VAL A 229 18.97 -0.17 12.58
N SER A 230 18.54 -1.42 12.74
CA SER A 230 19.27 -2.58 12.22
C SER A 230 19.43 -2.53 10.70
N ALA A 231 18.35 -2.20 9.97
CA ALA A 231 18.42 -2.01 8.52
C ALA A 231 19.39 -0.87 8.13
N GLY A 232 19.36 0.26 8.84
CA GLY A 232 20.28 1.37 8.64
C GLY A 232 21.74 1.01 8.92
N LEU A 233 22.01 0.27 10.00
CA LEU A 233 23.35 -0.22 10.34
C LEU A 233 23.89 -1.15 9.26
N TRP A 234 23.06 -2.07 8.76
CA TRP A 234 23.45 -2.94 7.65
C TRP A 234 23.76 -2.18 6.37
N LEU A 235 23.01 -1.14 6.04
CA LEU A 235 23.31 -0.28 4.89
C LEU A 235 24.66 0.42 5.04
N ILE A 236 24.98 0.93 6.23
CA ILE A 236 26.28 1.56 6.52
C ILE A 236 27.42 0.53 6.42
N LEU A 237 27.23 -0.66 7.00
CA LEU A 237 28.21 -1.75 6.94
C LEU A 237 28.44 -2.21 5.50
N SER A 238 27.40 -2.34 4.70
CA SER A 238 27.51 -2.67 3.27
C SER A 238 28.23 -1.58 2.50
N ALA A 239 27.97 -0.30 2.79
CA ALA A 239 28.70 0.81 2.18
C ALA A 239 30.19 0.80 2.57
N ALA A 240 30.53 0.44 3.81
CA ALA A 240 31.90 0.40 4.30
C ALA A 240 32.69 -0.84 3.85
N THR A 241 32.04 -2.00 3.75
CA THR A 241 32.71 -3.29 3.46
C THR A 241 32.64 -3.71 1.99
N GLY A 242 31.79 -3.06 1.18
CA GLY A 242 31.57 -3.43 -0.21
C GLY A 242 30.85 -4.77 -0.40
N ILE A 243 30.42 -5.43 0.69
CA ILE A 243 29.63 -6.65 0.64
C ILE A 243 28.16 -6.24 0.45
N PRO A 244 27.48 -6.70 -0.62
CA PRO A 244 26.07 -6.42 -0.80
C PRO A 244 25.32 -7.01 0.40
N GLY A 245 24.71 -6.14 1.20
CA GLY A 245 23.91 -6.55 2.34
C GLY A 245 22.78 -7.41 1.81
N ARG A 246 22.80 -8.70 2.15
CA ARG A 246 21.70 -9.62 1.83
C ARG A 246 20.44 -8.96 2.38
N SER A 247 19.52 -8.66 1.48
CA SER A 247 18.30 -7.90 1.73
C SER A 247 17.48 -8.54 2.84
N PHE A 248 17.60 -8.01 4.06
CA PHE A 248 16.71 -8.30 5.19
C PHE A 248 15.36 -7.59 5.06
N THR A 249 15.14 -6.83 3.98
CA THR A 249 13.85 -6.25 3.66
C THR A 249 12.97 -7.32 3.02
N GLY A 250 11.95 -7.76 3.76
CA GLY A 250 10.97 -8.75 3.34
C GLY A 250 10.38 -8.49 1.94
N GLY A 251 9.89 -9.58 1.33
CA GLY A 251 9.38 -9.63 -0.05
C GLY A 251 8.29 -8.62 -0.43
#